data_AF-A0A0Q4Y386-F1
#
_entry.id   AF-A0A0Q4Y386-F1
#
_cell.length_a   1.000
_cell.length_b   1.000
_cell.length_c   1.000
_cell.angle_alpha   90.00
_cell.angle_beta   90.00
_cell.angle_gamma   90.00
#
_symmetry.space_group_name_H-M   'P 1'
#
loop_
_entity.id
_entity.type
_entity.pdbx_description
1 polymer ?
#
loop_
_entity_poly.entity_id
_entity_poly.type
_entity_poly.pdbx_seq_one_letter_code
_entity_poly.pdbx_strand_id
1 'polypeptide(L)'
;MSNASPSASGKPGRQQVFIIIVLLVVGAIVGAMILRSGPTKPAGGDSHGHEESAKAGDDGHGHAEEAGAHAEEAAPKGPHGGQLFTEGDFALELLLAEEGGEPRFKAWLVDKAQPMPLAGTAVALTLTRPNGDEQEIVLRPVNGVLTSAQTVAEPHIFEASVAVQTPKESYLFSFSQQEGKVAMTDAQIQAASITLDTSVPATIRSALQFPGEIKFNEDRTAHIVPRVLGVVESVSANLGQQVKKGQVLAVISSAAVSETRSELQAAQRRRELAQTTYEREQSLWQQKISPEQDVLQARQALREAEITVANATQKLQTLGASTHSGALGRLELRAPFDGMVVEKHIALGEAVKEDASVFTLSDLSSVWAELSVAARDLQQVRVGERVVVRAGASDAVANGTVSYVGSLIGEQTRTAPARVVLPNPQGAWRPGLFVTVEVLAAEKASAVTVAAAALQTLDDQPVVFLKVPGGFVPQPVQTGRSDGKRVEIVRGLKPGASVAAAGSFVVKSEQGKSSATHTH
;
A
#
# COMPACT_ATOMS: atom_id res chain seq x y z
N MET A 1 -42.41 31.62 -4.11
CA MET A 1 -43.30 30.73 -4.89
C MET A 1 -42.41 29.56 -5.30
N SER A 2 -42.53 28.33 -4.80
CA SER A 2 -43.73 27.54 -4.55
C SER A 2 -43.52 26.61 -3.33
N ASN A 3 -44.57 26.49 -2.53
CA ASN A 3 -44.73 25.52 -1.45
C ASN A 3 -44.78 24.09 -2.01
N ALA A 4 -44.17 23.15 -1.29
CA ALA A 4 -44.53 21.73 -1.35
C ALA A 4 -44.83 21.25 0.07
N SER A 5 -46.06 20.79 0.27
CA SER A 5 -46.64 20.34 1.54
C SER A 5 -45.95 19.10 2.11
N PRO A 6 -45.86 18.93 3.44
CA PRO A 6 -45.34 17.72 4.05
C PRO A 6 -46.36 16.58 3.98
N SER A 7 -45.92 15.43 3.46
CA SER A 7 -46.63 14.16 3.52
C SER A 7 -46.89 13.74 4.98
N ALA A 8 -48.14 13.42 5.28
CA ALA A 8 -48.59 12.99 6.60
C ALA A 8 -48.01 11.62 6.95
N SER A 9 -46.97 11.60 7.79
CA SER A 9 -46.54 10.39 8.49
C SER A 9 -47.55 10.07 9.61
N GLY A 10 -48.41 9.09 9.38
CA GLY A 10 -49.23 8.50 10.43
C GLY A 10 -48.32 7.86 11.48
N LYS A 11 -48.12 8.55 12.61
CA LYS A 11 -47.43 7.99 13.78
C LYS A 11 -48.28 6.84 14.35
N PRO A 12 -47.70 5.65 14.63
CA PRO A 12 -48.44 4.58 15.27
C PRO A 12 -48.89 5.00 16.67
N GLY A 13 -50.11 4.62 17.05
CA GLY A 13 -50.64 4.88 18.39
C GLY A 13 -49.77 4.22 19.46
N ARG A 14 -49.66 4.83 20.64
CA ARG A 14 -48.81 4.35 21.78
C ARG A 14 -48.97 2.86 22.10
N GLN A 15 -50.15 2.27 21.86
CA GLN A 15 -50.41 0.85 22.06
C GLN A 15 -49.75 -0.06 21.00
N GLN A 16 -49.67 0.37 19.74
CA GLN A 16 -48.95 -0.39 18.69
C GLN A 16 -47.44 -0.40 18.93
N VAL A 17 -46.88 0.70 19.43
CA VAL A 17 -45.45 0.77 19.78
C VAL A 17 -45.13 -0.16 20.96
N PHE A 18 -46.02 -0.25 21.95
CA PHE A 18 -45.84 -1.14 23.10
C PHE A 18 -45.93 -2.62 22.69
N ILE A 19 -46.84 -2.96 21.78
CA ILE A 19 -47.01 -4.31 21.23
C ILE A 19 -45.78 -4.74 20.41
N ILE A 20 -45.23 -3.86 19.57
CA ILE A 20 -43.99 -4.12 18.82
C ILE A 20 -42.80 -4.34 19.77
N ILE A 21 -42.69 -3.54 20.85
CA ILE A 21 -41.64 -3.70 21.85
C ILE A 21 -41.77 -5.04 22.61
N VAL A 22 -42.99 -5.49 22.93
CA VAL A 22 -43.22 -6.78 23.59
C VAL A 22 -42.92 -7.96 22.66
N LEU A 23 -43.33 -7.89 21.38
CA LEU A 23 -43.00 -8.88 20.35
C LEU A 23 -41.49 -9.02 20.16
N LEU A 24 -40.77 -7.90 20.18
CA LEU A 24 -39.32 -7.86 20.10
C LEU A 24 -38.62 -8.55 21.26
N VAL A 25 -39.13 -8.32 22.48
CA VAL A 25 -38.59 -8.94 23.69
C VAL A 25 -38.87 -10.45 23.72
N VAL A 26 -40.05 -10.89 23.27
CA VAL A 26 -40.40 -12.32 23.21
C VAL A 26 -39.59 -13.05 22.13
N GLY A 27 -39.44 -12.46 20.93
CA GLY A 27 -38.62 -13.04 19.85
C GLY A 27 -37.13 -13.16 20.23
N ALA A 28 -36.58 -12.15 20.91
CA ALA A 28 -35.19 -12.19 21.39
C ALA A 28 -34.95 -13.23 22.50
N ILE A 29 -35.92 -13.42 23.41
CA ILE A 29 -35.81 -14.40 24.50
C ILE A 29 -35.91 -15.84 23.97
N VAL A 30 -36.76 -16.10 22.98
CA VAL A 30 -36.96 -17.47 22.45
C VAL A 30 -35.85 -17.86 21.48
N GLY A 31 -35.33 -16.95 20.65
CA GLY A 31 -34.15 -17.20 19.82
C GLY A 31 -32.93 -17.62 20.65
N ALA A 32 -32.73 -16.99 21.82
CA ALA A 32 -31.67 -17.36 22.76
C ALA A 32 -31.88 -18.72 23.45
N MET A 33 -33.12 -19.21 23.57
CA MET A 33 -33.43 -20.54 24.13
C MET A 33 -33.29 -21.66 23.10
N ILE A 34 -33.75 -21.48 21.86
CA ILE A 34 -33.69 -22.51 20.81
C ILE A 34 -32.25 -22.80 20.39
N LEU A 35 -31.37 -21.79 20.37
CA LEU A 35 -29.93 -21.97 20.14
C LEU A 35 -29.21 -22.74 21.27
N ARG A 36 -29.85 -22.95 22.44
CA ARG A 36 -29.26 -23.61 23.61
C ARG A 36 -29.70 -25.07 23.82
N SER A 37 -30.76 -25.54 23.17
CA SER A 37 -31.28 -26.90 23.32
C SER A 37 -31.06 -27.72 22.04
N GLY A 38 -30.25 -28.79 22.13
CA GLY A 38 -29.96 -29.72 21.03
C GLY A 38 -31.20 -30.50 20.55
N PRO A 39 -31.09 -31.23 19.42
CA PRO A 39 -32.25 -31.68 18.66
C PRO A 39 -33.07 -32.77 19.38
N THR A 40 -34.39 -32.58 19.42
CA THR A 40 -35.38 -33.55 19.88
C THR A 40 -35.77 -34.53 18.75
N LYS A 41 -35.75 -35.84 19.06
CA LYS A 41 -36.20 -36.96 18.21
C LYS A 41 -37.70 -36.89 17.87
N PRO A 42 -38.14 -37.39 16.70
CA PRO A 42 -39.50 -37.88 16.51
C PRO A 42 -39.62 -39.40 16.81
N ALA A 43 -40.87 -39.81 17.04
CA ALA A 43 -41.32 -41.08 17.62
C ALA A 43 -41.33 -42.28 16.65
N GLY A 44 -41.39 -43.49 17.22
CA GLY A 44 -41.09 -44.78 16.60
C GLY A 44 -42.21 -45.50 15.83
N GLY A 45 -41.85 -46.67 15.30
CA GLY A 45 -42.69 -47.69 14.68
C GLY A 45 -41.89 -48.96 14.35
N ASP A 46 -42.40 -50.13 14.72
CA ASP A 46 -41.67 -51.34 15.09
C ASP A 46 -41.19 -52.30 13.97
N SER A 47 -40.03 -52.92 14.25
CA SER A 47 -39.61 -54.33 14.13
C SER A 47 -40.32 -55.29 13.14
N HIS A 48 -39.52 -55.98 12.31
CA HIS A 48 -39.45 -57.45 12.23
C HIS A 48 -38.11 -57.89 11.60
N GLY A 49 -37.48 -58.92 12.17
CA GLY A 49 -36.21 -59.49 11.70
C GLY A 49 -36.36 -60.83 10.96
N HIS A 50 -35.31 -61.24 10.26
CA HIS A 50 -34.71 -62.59 10.33
C HIS A 50 -33.40 -62.68 9.52
N GLU A 51 -32.36 -63.12 10.22
CA GLU A 51 -31.29 -64.09 9.91
C GLU A 51 -30.85 -64.48 8.48
N GLU A 52 -29.50 -64.47 8.36
CA GLU A 52 -28.59 -65.47 7.78
C GLU A 52 -28.48 -65.69 6.25
N SER A 53 -27.29 -65.40 5.70
CA SER A 53 -26.30 -66.41 5.25
C SER A 53 -25.40 -65.91 4.10
N ALA A 54 -24.20 -66.48 4.05
CA ALA A 54 -23.06 -66.08 3.24
C ALA A 54 -23.07 -66.64 1.79
N LYS A 55 -22.49 -65.91 0.82
CA LYS A 55 -21.29 -66.32 0.04
C LYS A 55 -20.99 -65.43 -1.17
N ALA A 56 -19.70 -65.46 -1.50
CA ALA A 56 -18.94 -64.87 -2.60
C ALA A 56 -19.50 -64.98 -4.03
N GLY A 57 -19.07 -64.05 -4.90
CA GLY A 57 -19.08 -64.21 -6.36
C GLY A 57 -18.95 -62.88 -7.12
N ASP A 58 -17.70 -62.55 -7.48
CA ASP A 58 -17.21 -62.20 -8.83
C ASP A 58 -17.96 -61.21 -9.75
N ASP A 59 -17.17 -60.26 -10.27
CA ASP A 59 -17.22 -59.58 -11.56
C ASP A 59 -18.50 -58.87 -12.07
N GLY A 60 -18.35 -57.57 -12.32
CA GLY A 60 -19.22 -56.85 -13.26
C GLY A 60 -19.27 -55.34 -13.04
N HIS A 61 -18.36 -54.59 -13.67
CA HIS A 61 -18.52 -53.15 -13.82
C HIS A 61 -19.70 -52.85 -14.76
N GLY A 62 -20.85 -52.52 -14.16
CA GLY A 62 -22.02 -51.97 -14.82
C GLY A 62 -22.48 -50.71 -14.11
N HIS A 63 -22.75 -49.65 -14.88
CA HIS A 63 -23.33 -48.41 -14.42
C HIS A 63 -24.65 -48.64 -13.66
N ALA A 64 -24.81 -48.01 -12.50
CA ALA A 64 -26.09 -47.83 -11.85
C ALA A 64 -26.16 -46.45 -11.18
N GLU A 65 -27.23 -45.75 -11.54
CA GLU A 65 -27.72 -44.51 -10.98
C GLU A 65 -28.08 -44.63 -9.48
N GLU A 66 -28.03 -43.46 -8.83
CA GLU A 66 -28.89 -42.97 -7.75
C GLU A 66 -29.43 -43.93 -6.68
N ALA A 67 -29.09 -43.64 -5.42
CA ALA A 67 -30.09 -43.34 -4.38
C ALA A 67 -29.40 -42.98 -3.05
N GLY A 68 -29.96 -41.98 -2.36
CA GLY A 68 -29.76 -41.81 -0.93
C GLY A 68 -29.44 -40.41 -0.43
N ALA A 69 -29.78 -39.36 -1.17
CA ALA A 69 -29.95 -38.05 -0.54
C ALA A 69 -31.20 -38.11 0.34
N HIS A 70 -31.03 -37.99 1.65
CA HIS A 70 -32.12 -37.64 2.55
C HIS A 70 -32.64 -36.27 2.12
N ALA A 71 -33.68 -36.23 1.29
CA ALA A 71 -34.44 -35.03 1.03
C ALA A 71 -35.15 -34.68 2.34
N GLU A 72 -34.74 -33.58 2.99
CA GLU A 72 -35.66 -32.86 3.86
C GLU A 72 -36.91 -32.56 3.03
N GLU A 73 -38.07 -33.05 3.46
CA GLU A 73 -39.36 -32.73 2.86
C GLU A 73 -39.48 -31.21 2.74
N ALA A 74 -39.47 -30.70 1.51
CA ALA A 74 -39.66 -29.28 1.26
C ALA A 74 -40.99 -28.86 1.89
N ALA A 75 -40.94 -27.85 2.76
CA ALA A 75 -42.12 -27.36 3.45
C ALA A 75 -43.25 -27.05 2.45
N PRO A 76 -44.51 -27.37 2.77
CA PRO A 76 -45.63 -27.23 1.84
C PRO A 76 -45.73 -25.79 1.34
N LYS A 77 -45.93 -25.63 0.02
CA LYS A 77 -46.15 -24.32 -0.57
C LYS A 77 -47.61 -23.91 -0.42
N GLY A 78 -47.84 -22.65 -0.09
CA GLY A 78 -49.17 -22.07 -0.02
C GLY A 78 -49.70 -21.62 -1.39
N PRO A 79 -50.96 -21.16 -1.45
CA PRO A 79 -51.63 -20.75 -2.68
C PRO A 79 -51.00 -19.53 -3.38
N HIS A 80 -50.16 -18.75 -2.69
CA HIS A 80 -49.42 -17.61 -3.25
C HIS A 80 -47.96 -17.96 -3.57
N GLY A 81 -47.58 -19.25 -3.48
CA GLY A 81 -46.24 -19.75 -3.79
C GLY A 81 -45.21 -19.56 -2.67
N GLY A 82 -45.62 -19.03 -1.51
CA GLY A 82 -44.79 -18.91 -0.32
C GLY A 82 -44.70 -20.20 0.48
N GLN A 83 -43.82 -20.22 1.48
CA GLN A 83 -43.72 -21.32 2.43
C GLN A 83 -44.89 -21.24 3.42
N LEU A 84 -45.64 -22.33 3.55
CA LEU A 84 -46.80 -22.44 4.41
C LEU A 84 -46.42 -23.05 5.76
N PHE A 85 -46.80 -22.36 6.83
CA PHE A 85 -46.66 -22.79 8.22
C PHE A 85 -48.06 -22.95 8.82
N THR A 86 -48.30 -24.03 9.54
CA THR A 86 -49.62 -24.34 10.12
C THR A 86 -49.50 -24.71 11.59
N GLU A 87 -50.33 -24.11 12.45
CA GLU A 87 -50.46 -24.46 13.86
C GLU A 87 -51.95 -24.50 14.23
N GLY A 88 -52.51 -25.71 14.35
CA GLY A 88 -53.95 -25.91 14.52
C GLY A 88 -54.76 -25.42 13.31
N ASP A 89 -55.77 -24.58 13.56
CA ASP A 89 -56.62 -23.97 12.52
C ASP A 89 -55.95 -22.73 11.85
N PHE A 90 -54.82 -22.27 12.39
CA PHE A 90 -54.10 -21.09 11.92
C PHE A 90 -53.01 -21.46 10.91
N ALA A 91 -52.89 -20.68 9.84
CA ALA A 91 -51.81 -20.80 8.88
C ALA A 91 -51.20 -19.45 8.51
N LEU A 92 -49.88 -19.43 8.38
CA LEU A 92 -49.07 -18.34 7.85
C LEU A 92 -48.44 -18.80 6.55
N GLU A 93 -48.68 -18.11 5.45
CA GLU A 93 -47.88 -18.24 4.24
C GLU A 93 -46.90 -17.07 4.17
N LEU A 94 -45.60 -17.35 4.06
CA LEU A 94 -44.54 -16.34 3.97
C LEU A 94 -43.78 -16.48 2.65
N LEU A 95 -43.62 -15.37 1.94
CA LEU A 95 -42.90 -15.31 0.66
C LEU A 95 -41.90 -14.15 0.68
N LEU A 96 -40.65 -14.41 0.31
CA LEU A 96 -39.71 -13.36 -0.06
C LEU A 96 -39.90 -13.08 -1.57
N ALA A 97 -40.53 -11.96 -1.90
CA ALA A 97 -40.86 -11.60 -3.27
C ALA A 97 -39.99 -10.43 -3.75
N GLU A 98 -39.53 -10.47 -5.00
CA GLU A 98 -38.86 -9.35 -5.64
C GLU A 98 -39.89 -8.41 -6.27
N GLU A 99 -39.96 -7.17 -5.78
CA GLU A 99 -40.85 -6.15 -6.33
C GLU A 99 -40.05 -4.88 -6.63
N GLY A 100 -39.97 -4.49 -7.91
CA GLY A 100 -39.17 -3.34 -8.34
C GLY A 100 -37.65 -3.54 -8.20
N GLY A 101 -37.17 -4.78 -8.12
CA GLY A 101 -35.75 -5.11 -7.91
C GLY A 101 -35.32 -5.09 -6.45
N GLU A 102 -36.24 -4.92 -5.50
CA GLU A 102 -35.96 -4.99 -4.06
C GLU A 102 -36.67 -6.20 -3.42
N PRO A 103 -35.94 -7.11 -2.75
CA PRO A 103 -36.52 -8.26 -2.07
C PRO A 103 -37.30 -7.83 -0.83
N ARG A 104 -38.58 -8.22 -0.74
CA ARG A 104 -39.47 -7.88 0.39
C ARG A 104 -40.29 -9.10 0.81
N PHE A 105 -40.43 -9.28 2.12
CA PHE A 105 -41.36 -10.27 2.67
C PHE A 105 -42.81 -9.85 2.45
N LYS A 106 -43.62 -10.83 2.05
CA LYS A 106 -45.07 -10.83 2.02
C LYS A 106 -45.60 -11.98 2.87
N ALA A 107 -46.65 -11.72 3.65
CA ALA A 107 -47.30 -12.72 4.47
C ALA A 107 -48.82 -12.70 4.30
N TRP A 108 -49.41 -13.89 4.26
CA TRP A 108 -50.85 -14.12 4.27
C TRP A 108 -51.22 -14.97 5.48
N LEU A 109 -52.30 -14.57 6.16
CA LEU A 109 -52.77 -15.23 7.38
C LEU A 109 -54.14 -15.84 7.12
N VAL A 110 -54.32 -17.10 7.50
CA VAL A 110 -55.55 -17.87 7.32
C VAL A 110 -55.94 -18.48 8.67
N ASP A 111 -57.23 -18.44 8.99
CA ASP A 111 -57.82 -19.11 10.16
C ASP A 111 -59.05 -19.89 9.69
N LYS A 112 -59.13 -21.19 10.00
CA LYS A 112 -60.21 -22.09 9.56
C LYS A 112 -60.46 -22.04 8.05
N ALA A 113 -59.38 -22.03 7.28
CA ALA A 113 -59.38 -21.94 5.81
C ALA A 113 -60.00 -20.66 5.22
N GLN A 114 -60.18 -19.60 6.03
CA GLN A 114 -60.59 -18.28 5.55
C GLN A 114 -59.52 -17.21 5.82
N PRO A 115 -59.33 -16.22 4.92
CA PRO A 115 -58.42 -15.11 5.17
C PRO A 115 -58.75 -14.36 6.46
N MET A 116 -57.76 -14.18 7.33
CA MET A 116 -57.95 -13.50 8.61
C MET A 116 -57.95 -11.96 8.42
N PRO A 117 -58.84 -11.21 9.10
CA PRO A 117 -58.74 -9.76 9.20
C PRO A 117 -57.40 -9.32 9.82
N LEU A 118 -56.68 -8.42 9.16
CA LEU A 118 -55.36 -7.94 9.62
C LEU A 118 -55.43 -6.87 10.72
N ALA A 119 -56.63 -6.45 11.13
CA ALA A 119 -56.84 -5.42 12.15
C ALA A 119 -56.47 -5.95 13.55
N GLY A 120 -55.51 -5.30 14.20
CA GLY A 120 -55.00 -5.73 15.50
C GLY A 120 -53.97 -6.86 15.44
N THR A 121 -53.51 -7.23 14.24
CA THR A 121 -52.47 -8.23 14.03
C THR A 121 -51.11 -7.56 13.79
N ALA A 122 -50.06 -8.09 14.42
CA ALA A 122 -48.68 -7.64 14.22
C ALA A 122 -47.82 -8.83 13.80
N VAL A 123 -46.98 -8.64 12.78
CA VAL A 123 -46.02 -9.65 12.31
C VAL A 123 -44.65 -9.02 12.23
N ALA A 124 -43.68 -9.65 12.89
CA ALA A 124 -42.29 -9.25 12.86
C ALA A 124 -41.39 -10.48 12.63
N LEU A 125 -40.27 -10.27 11.95
CA LEU A 125 -39.25 -11.27 11.72
C LEU A 125 -37.94 -10.77 12.33
N THR A 126 -37.24 -11.66 13.01
CA THR A 126 -35.83 -11.45 13.37
C THR A 126 -34.99 -12.34 12.49
N LEU A 127 -34.26 -11.74 11.55
CA LEU A 127 -33.34 -12.44 10.65
C LEU A 127 -31.97 -12.50 11.30
N THR A 128 -31.37 -13.68 11.33
CA THR A 128 -30.00 -13.92 11.77
C THR A 128 -29.20 -14.44 10.58
N ARG A 129 -28.24 -13.65 10.12
CA ARG A 129 -27.33 -14.02 9.02
C ARG A 129 -26.16 -14.86 9.53
N PRO A 130 -25.52 -15.68 8.66
CA PRO A 130 -24.35 -16.48 9.02
C PRO A 130 -23.15 -15.70 9.58
N ASN A 131 -22.99 -14.43 9.19
CA ASN A 131 -21.95 -13.54 9.74
C ASN A 131 -22.28 -13.04 11.17
N GLY A 132 -23.42 -13.47 11.73
CA GLY A 132 -23.95 -13.12 13.04
C GLY A 132 -24.72 -11.81 13.08
N ASP A 133 -24.97 -11.15 11.95
CA ASP A 133 -25.79 -9.93 11.91
C ASP A 133 -27.26 -10.27 12.11
N GLU A 134 -27.93 -9.50 12.97
CA GLU A 134 -29.35 -9.60 13.22
C GLU A 134 -30.08 -8.41 12.61
N GLN A 135 -31.18 -8.66 11.91
CA GLN A 135 -32.02 -7.65 11.29
C GLN A 135 -33.47 -7.88 11.66
N GLU A 136 -34.10 -6.88 12.26
CA GLU A 136 -35.53 -6.89 12.54
C GLU A 136 -36.32 -6.35 11.34
N ILE A 137 -37.36 -7.08 10.95
CA ILE A 137 -38.26 -6.73 9.86
C ILE A 137 -39.69 -6.72 10.39
N VAL A 138 -40.41 -5.63 10.15
CA VAL A 138 -41.81 -5.50 10.59
C VAL A 138 -42.70 -5.44 9.37
N LEU A 139 -43.73 -6.28 9.33
CA LEU A 139 -44.69 -6.31 8.24
C LEU A 139 -45.87 -5.41 8.57
N ARG A 140 -46.36 -4.71 7.55
CA ARG A 140 -47.52 -3.82 7.65
C ARG A 140 -48.56 -4.17 6.57
N PRO A 141 -49.86 -4.02 6.86
CA PRO A 141 -50.88 -4.24 5.85
C PRO A 141 -50.76 -3.24 4.70
N VAL A 142 -50.57 -3.74 3.48
CA VAL A 142 -50.58 -2.99 2.22
C VAL A 142 -51.50 -3.73 1.26
N ASN A 143 -52.58 -3.10 0.80
CA ASN A 143 -53.56 -3.70 -0.12
C ASN A 143 -54.09 -5.09 0.32
N GLY A 144 -54.26 -5.32 1.62
CA GLY A 144 -54.75 -6.58 2.16
C GLY A 144 -53.69 -7.68 2.36
N VAL A 145 -52.42 -7.38 2.11
CA VAL A 145 -51.29 -8.30 2.33
C VAL A 145 -50.31 -7.69 3.33
N LEU A 146 -49.77 -8.49 4.25
CA LEU A 146 -48.73 -8.03 5.16
C LEU A 146 -47.41 -7.94 4.38
N THR A 147 -46.87 -6.74 4.21
CA THR A 147 -45.64 -6.50 3.44
C THR A 147 -44.59 -5.80 4.30
N SER A 148 -43.34 -6.24 4.19
CA SER A 148 -42.21 -5.63 4.90
C SER A 148 -41.91 -4.22 4.37
N ALA A 149 -41.74 -3.29 5.30
CA ALA A 149 -41.31 -1.92 4.96
C ALA A 149 -39.80 -1.87 4.64
N GLN A 150 -39.02 -2.72 5.28
CA GLN A 150 -37.60 -2.92 5.03
C GLN A 150 -37.36 -3.84 3.83
N THR A 151 -36.31 -3.59 3.07
CA THR A 151 -35.80 -4.53 2.08
C THR A 151 -34.89 -5.57 2.74
N VAL A 152 -34.82 -6.75 2.13
CA VAL A 152 -33.86 -7.79 2.51
C VAL A 152 -32.69 -7.69 1.55
N ALA A 153 -31.55 -7.19 2.01
CA ALA A 153 -30.35 -7.13 1.19
C ALA A 153 -29.76 -8.54 1.01
N GLU A 154 -29.23 -8.81 -0.19
CA GLU A 154 -28.41 -9.98 -0.48
C GLU A 154 -27.16 -10.05 0.42
N PRO A 155 -26.66 -11.26 0.74
CA PRO A 155 -27.18 -12.56 0.34
C PRO A 155 -28.47 -12.95 1.09
N HIS A 156 -29.42 -13.61 0.42
CA HIS A 156 -30.66 -14.14 1.00
C HIS A 156 -30.41 -15.42 1.82
N ILE A 157 -29.38 -15.40 2.66
CA ILE A 157 -29.01 -16.54 3.50
C ILE A 157 -29.16 -16.12 4.94
N PHE A 158 -30.21 -16.63 5.58
CA PHE A 158 -30.55 -16.30 6.95
C PHE A 158 -31.48 -17.34 7.55
N GLU A 159 -31.44 -17.42 8.87
CA GLU A 159 -32.47 -18.03 9.70
C GLU A 159 -33.38 -16.91 10.20
N ALA A 160 -34.69 -17.06 10.14
CA ALA A 160 -35.66 -16.07 10.55
C ALA A 160 -36.63 -16.66 11.57
N SER A 161 -36.76 -15.99 12.72
CA SER A 161 -37.85 -16.25 13.67
C SER A 161 -39.00 -15.31 13.34
N VAL A 162 -40.16 -15.86 12.99
CA VAL A 162 -41.36 -15.12 12.57
C VAL A 162 -42.36 -15.13 13.71
N ALA A 163 -42.53 -13.98 14.36
CA ALA A 163 -43.49 -13.81 15.44
C ALA A 163 -44.78 -13.18 14.90
N VAL A 164 -45.90 -13.86 15.09
CA VAL A 164 -47.23 -13.40 14.71
C VAL A 164 -48.04 -13.18 15.98
N GLN A 165 -48.51 -11.97 16.21
CA GLN A 165 -49.43 -11.66 17.30
C GLN A 165 -50.80 -11.29 16.73
N THR A 166 -51.79 -12.10 17.04
CA THR A 166 -53.20 -11.83 16.71
C THR A 166 -53.92 -11.28 17.95
N PRO A 167 -55.17 -10.77 17.84
CA PRO A 167 -55.95 -10.35 18.99
C PRO A 167 -56.27 -11.47 20.00
N LYS A 168 -56.14 -12.74 19.60
CA LYS A 168 -56.51 -13.91 20.42
C LYS A 168 -55.29 -14.65 20.95
N GLU A 169 -54.30 -14.87 20.10
CA GLU A 169 -53.14 -15.75 20.35
C GLU A 169 -51.87 -15.23 19.67
N SER A 170 -50.71 -15.74 20.09
CA SER A 170 -49.40 -15.46 19.48
C SER A 170 -48.75 -16.75 18.99
N TYR A 171 -48.15 -16.69 17.81
CA TYR A 171 -47.50 -17.82 17.14
C TYR A 171 -46.04 -17.47 16.83
N LEU A 172 -45.17 -18.49 16.82
CA LEU A 172 -43.77 -18.34 16.46
C LEU A 172 -43.37 -19.43 15.47
N PHE A 173 -42.91 -19.02 14.29
CA PHE A 173 -42.45 -19.93 13.24
C PHE A 173 -40.97 -19.71 12.94
N SER A 174 -40.32 -20.75 12.41
CA SER A 174 -38.94 -20.66 11.92
C SER A 174 -38.94 -20.75 10.40
N PHE A 175 -38.32 -19.78 9.74
CA PHE A 175 -38.16 -19.71 8.28
C PHE A 175 -36.67 -19.64 7.97
N SER A 176 -36.18 -20.44 7.04
CA SER A 176 -34.78 -20.41 6.62
C SER A 176 -34.68 -20.26 5.11
N GLN A 177 -33.79 -19.38 4.66
CA GLN A 177 -33.45 -19.22 3.25
C GLN A 177 -31.95 -19.54 3.12
N GLN A 178 -31.60 -20.42 2.18
CA GLN A 178 -30.22 -20.85 1.92
C GLN A 178 -29.76 -20.55 0.49
N GLU A 179 -30.43 -19.62 -0.19
CA GLU A 179 -30.20 -19.27 -1.58
C GLU A 179 -28.82 -18.63 -1.77
N GLY A 180 -27.96 -19.24 -2.60
CA GLY A 180 -26.57 -18.83 -2.80
C GLY A 180 -25.54 -19.52 -1.90
N LYS A 181 -25.97 -20.44 -1.01
CA LYS A 181 -25.06 -21.30 -0.25
C LYS A 181 -24.39 -22.31 -1.18
N VAL A 182 -23.06 -22.36 -1.14
CA VAL A 182 -22.28 -23.39 -1.83
C VAL A 182 -22.21 -24.61 -0.93
N ALA A 183 -23.02 -25.62 -1.22
CA ALA A 183 -23.04 -26.87 -0.45
C ALA A 183 -21.74 -27.66 -0.69
N MET A 184 -20.98 -27.89 0.39
CA MET A 184 -19.77 -28.71 0.36
C MET A 184 -19.62 -29.45 1.70
N THR A 185 -19.45 -30.76 1.62
CA THR A 185 -19.09 -31.62 2.76
C THR A 185 -17.64 -31.39 3.17
N ASP A 186 -17.29 -31.66 4.43
CA ASP A 186 -15.91 -31.48 4.89
C ASP A 186 -14.90 -32.35 4.11
N ALA A 187 -15.33 -33.53 3.64
CA ALA A 187 -14.53 -34.38 2.76
C ALA A 187 -14.25 -33.71 1.39
N GLN A 188 -15.25 -33.04 0.81
CA GLN A 188 -15.07 -32.26 -0.44
C GLN A 188 -14.17 -31.04 -0.22
N ILE A 189 -14.29 -30.36 0.94
CA ILE A 189 -13.43 -29.23 1.31
C ILE A 189 -11.97 -29.67 1.37
N GLN A 190 -11.69 -30.82 2.01
CA GLN A 190 -10.35 -31.38 2.09
C GLN A 190 -9.83 -31.85 0.72
N ALA A 191 -10.64 -32.57 -0.05
CA ALA A 191 -10.26 -33.04 -1.38
C ALA A 191 -9.94 -31.86 -2.34
N ALA A 192 -10.66 -30.75 -2.20
CA ALA A 192 -10.42 -29.52 -2.94
C ALA A 192 -9.23 -28.69 -2.41
N SER A 193 -8.52 -29.17 -1.38
CA SER A 193 -7.40 -28.46 -0.74
C SER A 193 -7.77 -27.05 -0.26
N ILE A 194 -9.01 -26.85 0.17
CA ILE A 194 -9.48 -25.56 0.68
C ILE A 194 -9.05 -25.43 2.14
N THR A 195 -8.28 -24.39 2.44
CA THR A 195 -7.90 -24.07 3.83
C THR A 195 -8.83 -23.00 4.40
N LEU A 196 -9.01 -23.02 5.73
CA LEU A 196 -9.78 -22.00 6.44
C LEU A 196 -8.83 -20.99 7.09
N ASP A 197 -9.10 -19.71 6.94
CA ASP A 197 -8.47 -18.63 7.72
C ASP A 197 -9.51 -18.08 8.71
N THR A 198 -9.08 -17.86 9.94
CA THR A 198 -9.92 -17.21 10.94
C THR A 198 -9.63 -15.72 10.93
N SER A 199 -10.68 -14.91 10.92
CA SER A 199 -10.53 -13.48 11.02
C SER A 199 -9.96 -13.10 12.39
N VAL A 200 -8.74 -12.56 12.40
CA VAL A 200 -8.03 -12.19 13.63
C VAL A 200 -7.50 -10.76 13.54
N PRO A 201 -7.31 -10.09 14.69
CA PRO A 201 -6.58 -8.84 14.73
C PRO A 201 -5.14 -9.04 14.22
N ALA A 202 -4.69 -8.13 13.36
CA ALA A 202 -3.30 -8.11 12.91
C ALA A 202 -2.83 -6.68 12.65
N THR A 203 -1.54 -6.45 12.86
CA THR A 203 -0.88 -5.20 12.45
C THR A 203 -0.51 -5.31 10.99
N ILE A 204 -1.15 -4.50 10.13
CA ILE A 204 -0.84 -4.49 8.70
C ILE A 204 0.26 -3.48 8.44
N ARG A 205 1.33 -3.96 7.80
CA ARG A 205 2.45 -3.15 7.33
C ARG A 205 2.30 -2.91 5.83
N SER A 206 1.57 -1.86 5.47
CA SER A 206 1.50 -1.44 4.07
C SER A 206 2.89 -0.97 3.63
N ALA A 207 3.46 -1.62 2.62
CA ALA A 207 4.67 -1.13 1.95
C ALA A 207 4.25 -0.55 0.61
N LEU A 208 4.61 0.72 0.36
CA LEU A 208 4.43 1.32 -0.95
C LEU A 208 5.69 1.08 -1.76
N GLN A 209 5.54 0.49 -2.94
CA GLN A 209 6.65 0.24 -3.84
C GLN A 209 6.72 1.34 -4.90
N PHE A 210 7.90 1.93 -5.04
CA PHE A 210 8.18 2.96 -6.03
C PHE A 210 9.33 2.52 -6.93
N PRO A 211 9.22 2.72 -8.26
CA PRO A 211 10.35 2.59 -9.14
C PRO A 211 11.35 3.71 -8.87
N GLY A 212 12.63 3.38 -8.97
CA GLY A 212 13.72 4.33 -8.83
C GLY A 212 14.97 3.92 -9.61
N GLU A 213 15.96 4.79 -9.54
CA GLU A 213 17.26 4.64 -10.18
C GLU A 213 18.36 5.06 -9.20
N ILE A 214 19.49 4.36 -9.21
CA ILE A 214 20.68 4.82 -8.51
C ILE A 214 21.29 5.98 -9.29
N LYS A 215 21.51 7.11 -8.63
CA LYS A 215 22.19 8.31 -9.14
C LYS A 215 23.46 8.57 -8.35
N PHE A 216 24.37 9.35 -8.94
CA PHE A 216 25.48 9.93 -8.18
C PHE A 216 24.93 10.75 -7.02
N ASN A 217 25.64 10.75 -5.90
CA ASN A 217 25.37 11.72 -4.86
C ASN A 217 25.94 13.06 -5.31
N GLU A 218 25.09 13.95 -5.86
CA GLU A 218 25.54 15.25 -6.40
C GLU A 218 26.15 16.15 -5.31
N ASP A 219 25.80 15.97 -4.04
CA ASP A 219 26.45 16.69 -2.93
C ASP A 219 27.92 16.26 -2.72
N ARG A 220 28.32 15.14 -3.32
CA ARG A 220 29.69 14.61 -3.31
C ARG A 220 30.27 14.47 -4.73
N THR A 221 29.73 15.22 -5.68
CA THR A 221 30.24 15.34 -7.04
C THR A 221 30.82 16.73 -7.27
N ALA A 222 31.95 16.83 -7.95
CA ALA A 222 32.57 18.08 -8.34
C ALA A 222 32.88 18.10 -9.84
N HIS A 223 32.50 19.18 -10.50
CA HIS A 223 32.95 19.50 -11.85
C HIS A 223 34.28 20.23 -11.78
N ILE A 224 35.29 19.67 -12.43
CA ILE A 224 36.62 20.24 -12.51
C ILE A 224 36.67 21.10 -13.77
N VAL A 225 36.86 22.40 -13.57
CA VAL A 225 36.96 23.41 -14.63
C VAL A 225 38.35 24.08 -14.61
N PRO A 226 38.95 24.38 -15.78
CA PRO A 226 40.10 25.28 -15.83
C PRO A 226 39.69 26.67 -15.36
N ARG A 227 40.59 27.39 -14.68
CA ARG A 227 40.36 28.79 -14.29
C ARG A 227 40.89 29.80 -15.32
N VAL A 228 41.54 29.30 -16.36
CA VAL A 228 42.19 30.08 -17.41
C VAL A 228 42.12 29.29 -18.71
N LEU A 229 42.14 30.01 -19.82
CA LEU A 229 42.31 29.41 -21.13
C LEU A 229 43.73 28.86 -21.34
N GLY A 230 43.84 27.79 -22.14
CA GLY A 230 45.11 27.17 -22.47
C GLY A 230 44.99 25.92 -23.34
N VAL A 231 46.13 25.30 -23.64
CA VAL A 231 46.22 24.07 -24.44
C VAL A 231 46.60 22.90 -23.53
N VAL A 232 45.92 21.77 -23.68
CA VAL A 232 46.16 20.57 -22.87
C VAL A 232 47.50 19.92 -23.24
N GLU A 233 48.45 19.92 -22.31
CA GLU A 233 49.77 19.28 -22.49
C GLU A 233 49.76 17.80 -22.12
N SER A 234 48.94 17.41 -21.15
CA SER A 234 48.81 16.02 -20.75
C SER A 234 47.49 15.75 -20.04
N VAL A 235 46.98 14.53 -20.19
CA VAL A 235 45.80 14.02 -19.51
C VAL A 235 46.22 12.73 -18.80
N SER A 236 46.38 12.81 -17.48
CA SER A 236 46.85 11.69 -16.65
C SER A 236 45.70 10.85 -16.10
N ALA A 237 44.51 11.44 -15.97
CA ALA A 237 43.33 10.77 -15.44
C ALA A 237 42.48 10.14 -16.54
N ASN A 238 41.95 8.94 -16.25
CA ASN A 238 41.08 8.18 -17.15
C ASN A 238 39.66 8.05 -16.59
N LEU A 239 38.68 7.87 -17.48
CA LEU A 239 37.31 7.56 -17.10
C LEU A 239 37.27 6.26 -16.27
N GLY A 240 36.54 6.28 -15.15
CA GLY A 240 36.46 5.17 -14.20
C GLY A 240 37.65 5.03 -13.25
N GLN A 241 38.68 5.86 -13.37
CA GLN A 241 39.84 5.80 -12.49
C GLN A 241 39.52 6.38 -11.10
N GLN A 242 39.95 5.67 -10.05
CA GLN A 242 39.99 6.23 -8.70
C GLN A 242 41.19 7.17 -8.55
N VAL A 243 40.94 8.35 -7.99
CA VAL A 243 41.94 9.38 -7.76
C VAL A 243 41.92 9.83 -6.30
N LYS A 244 43.09 10.25 -5.82
CA LYS A 244 43.23 10.82 -4.47
C LYS A 244 43.21 12.33 -4.51
N LYS A 245 42.81 12.96 -3.41
CA LYS A 245 42.90 14.40 -3.21
C LYS A 245 44.30 14.92 -3.55
N GLY A 246 44.35 15.95 -4.38
CA GLY A 246 45.57 16.57 -4.86
C GLY A 246 46.24 15.86 -6.04
N GLN A 247 45.79 14.67 -6.46
CA GLN A 247 46.33 13.99 -7.63
C GLN A 247 46.13 14.83 -8.90
N VAL A 248 47.16 14.92 -9.74
CA VAL A 248 47.09 15.63 -11.03
C VAL A 248 46.25 14.83 -12.02
N LEU A 249 45.22 15.47 -12.56
CA LEU A 249 44.29 14.91 -13.54
C LEU A 249 44.70 15.26 -14.97
N ALA A 250 45.09 16.52 -15.19
CA ALA A 250 45.58 17.03 -16.46
C ALA A 250 46.52 18.23 -16.23
N VAL A 251 47.33 18.53 -17.24
CA VAL A 251 48.19 19.71 -17.28
C VAL A 251 47.83 20.55 -18.49
N ILE A 252 47.64 21.85 -18.27
CA ILE A 252 47.29 22.85 -19.27
C ILE A 252 48.45 23.85 -19.38
N SER A 253 48.88 24.15 -20.60
CA SER A 253 49.77 25.27 -20.91
C SER A 253 48.94 26.53 -21.06
N SER A 254 49.17 27.53 -20.20
CA SER A 254 48.47 28.81 -20.24
C SER A 254 49.46 29.98 -20.28
N ALA A 255 49.25 30.88 -21.24
CA ALA A 255 50.01 32.12 -21.35
C ALA A 255 49.81 33.02 -20.12
N ALA A 256 48.59 33.11 -19.60
CA ALA A 256 48.27 33.93 -18.43
C ALA A 256 49.00 33.48 -17.16
N VAL A 257 49.15 32.15 -16.98
CA VAL A 257 49.93 31.57 -15.89
C VAL A 257 51.42 31.86 -16.07
N SER A 258 51.93 31.76 -17.32
CA SER A 258 53.32 32.08 -17.66
C SER A 258 53.68 33.53 -17.35
N GLU A 259 52.81 34.47 -17.74
CA GLU A 259 52.96 35.90 -17.50
C GLU A 259 52.97 36.21 -15.99
N THR A 260 51.98 35.70 -15.26
CA THR A 260 51.85 35.96 -13.81
C THR A 260 53.02 35.35 -13.02
N ARG A 261 53.52 34.16 -13.42
CA ARG A 261 54.72 33.59 -12.79
C ARG A 261 55.98 34.39 -13.09
N SER A 262 56.13 34.89 -14.31
CA SER A 262 57.25 35.77 -14.69
C SER A 262 57.21 37.08 -13.89
N GLU A 263 56.03 37.67 -13.72
CA GLU A 263 55.81 38.85 -12.85
C GLU A 263 56.22 38.56 -11.40
N LEU A 264 55.81 37.40 -10.85
CA LEU A 264 56.18 36.98 -9.49
C LEU A 264 57.69 36.82 -9.33
N GLN A 265 58.37 36.18 -10.29
CA GLN A 265 59.82 36.00 -10.26
C GLN A 265 60.54 37.35 -10.30
N ALA A 266 60.11 38.28 -11.16
CA ALA A 266 60.67 39.63 -11.22
C ALA A 266 60.44 40.39 -9.89
N ALA A 267 59.25 40.29 -9.31
CA ALA A 267 58.93 40.91 -8.01
C ALA A 267 59.81 40.34 -6.87
N GLN A 268 60.04 39.02 -6.85
CA GLN A 268 60.89 38.38 -5.86
C GLN A 268 62.34 38.88 -5.96
N ARG A 269 62.89 39.01 -7.17
CA ARG A 269 64.24 39.57 -7.37
C ARG A 269 64.36 41.03 -6.93
N ARG A 270 63.31 41.83 -7.19
CA ARG A 270 63.27 43.22 -6.70
C ARG A 270 63.21 43.28 -5.17
N ARG A 271 62.42 42.42 -4.53
CA ARG A 271 62.37 42.32 -3.07
C ARG A 271 63.72 41.93 -2.48
N GLU A 272 64.41 40.96 -3.07
CA GLU A 272 65.74 40.51 -2.65
C GLU A 272 66.77 41.66 -2.69
N LEU A 273 66.76 42.45 -3.78
CA LEU A 273 67.61 43.62 -3.92
C LEU A 273 67.26 44.72 -2.89
N ALA A 274 65.97 45.02 -2.74
CA ALA A 274 65.51 46.05 -1.80
C ALA A 274 65.79 45.67 -0.34
N GLN A 275 65.69 44.38 -0.02
CA GLN A 275 66.01 43.84 1.30
C GLN A 275 67.49 44.01 1.62
N THR A 276 68.37 43.59 0.70
CA THR A 276 69.83 43.75 0.85
C THR A 276 70.22 45.22 0.98
N THR A 277 69.54 46.10 0.25
CA THR A 277 69.77 47.55 0.31
C THR A 277 69.34 48.12 1.67
N TYR A 278 68.15 47.75 2.15
CA TYR A 278 67.67 48.17 3.46
C TYR A 278 68.56 47.70 4.60
N GLU A 279 68.99 46.44 4.58
CA GLU A 279 69.92 45.87 5.57
C GLU A 279 71.26 46.60 5.59
N ARG A 280 71.78 46.95 4.40
CA ARG A 280 73.01 47.73 4.25
C ARG A 280 72.86 49.14 4.81
N GLU A 281 71.82 49.86 4.41
CA GLU A 281 71.57 51.23 4.89
C GLU A 281 71.33 51.26 6.40
N GLN A 282 70.60 50.28 6.93
CA GLN A 282 70.38 50.15 8.37
C GLN A 282 71.69 49.97 9.14
N SER A 283 72.63 49.15 8.62
CA SER A 283 73.95 48.96 9.22
C SER A 283 74.81 50.22 9.16
N LEU A 284 74.84 50.91 8.02
CA LEU A 284 75.59 52.16 7.84
C LEU A 284 75.06 53.29 8.75
N TRP A 285 73.74 53.39 8.91
CA TRP A 285 73.12 54.36 9.81
C TRP A 285 73.43 54.05 11.29
N GLN A 286 73.40 52.78 11.69
CA GLN A 286 73.81 52.36 13.05
C GLN A 286 75.28 52.70 13.33
N GLN A 287 76.13 52.63 12.31
CA GLN A 287 77.53 53.05 12.36
C GLN A 287 77.70 54.58 12.23
N LYS A 288 76.61 55.35 12.10
CA LYS A 288 76.58 56.81 11.92
C LYS A 288 77.29 57.30 10.64
N ILE A 289 77.32 56.46 9.61
CA ILE A 289 77.94 56.75 8.30
C ILE A 289 76.92 57.37 7.34
N SER A 290 75.68 56.85 7.30
CA SER A 290 74.60 57.36 6.44
C SER A 290 73.49 58.11 7.20
N PRO A 291 72.79 59.06 6.56
CA PRO A 291 71.60 59.72 7.10
C PRO A 291 70.42 58.75 7.35
N GLU A 292 69.56 59.07 8.33
CA GLU A 292 68.33 58.30 8.61
C GLU A 292 67.36 58.27 7.41
N GLN A 293 67.36 59.34 6.60
CA GLN A 293 66.54 59.44 5.39
C GLN A 293 66.79 58.29 4.41
N ASP A 294 68.04 57.83 4.28
CA ASP A 294 68.41 56.76 3.35
C ASP A 294 67.81 55.41 3.81
N VAL A 295 67.81 55.16 5.12
CA VAL A 295 67.14 54.00 5.73
C VAL A 295 65.62 54.06 5.50
N LEU A 296 65.00 55.24 5.66
CA LEU A 296 63.56 55.41 5.43
C LEU A 296 63.19 55.16 3.96
N GLN A 297 64.00 55.66 3.02
CA GLN A 297 63.82 55.41 1.58
C GLN A 297 64.01 53.93 1.24
N ALA A 298 65.07 53.28 1.74
CA ALA A 298 65.29 51.86 1.53
C ALA A 298 64.17 51.00 2.14
N ARG A 299 63.64 51.39 3.30
CA ARG A 299 62.47 50.73 3.93
C ARG A 299 61.22 50.89 3.08
N GLN A 300 60.99 52.07 2.47
CA GLN A 300 59.87 52.28 1.58
C GLN A 300 59.99 51.39 0.34
N ALA A 301 61.17 51.35 -0.30
CA ALA A 301 61.42 50.50 -1.47
C ALA A 301 61.23 49.00 -1.15
N LEU A 302 61.68 48.54 0.02
CA LEU A 302 61.44 47.17 0.48
C LEU A 302 59.94 46.88 0.63
N ARG A 303 59.19 47.77 1.30
CA ARG A 303 57.74 47.61 1.48
C ARG A 303 56.98 47.57 0.15
N GLU A 304 57.37 48.42 -0.81
CA GLU A 304 56.77 48.42 -2.14
C GLU A 304 57.05 47.12 -2.91
N ALA A 305 58.28 46.61 -2.82
CA ALA A 305 58.63 45.31 -3.41
C ALA A 305 57.89 44.15 -2.75
N GLU A 306 57.69 44.17 -1.43
CA GLU A 306 56.89 43.19 -0.70
C GLU A 306 55.41 43.19 -1.12
N ILE A 307 54.80 44.36 -1.27
CA ILE A 307 53.43 44.51 -1.79
C ILE A 307 53.33 43.93 -3.20
N THR A 308 54.33 44.18 -4.05
CA THR A 308 54.36 43.66 -5.43
C THR A 308 54.43 42.13 -5.45
N VAL A 309 55.25 41.51 -4.58
CA VAL A 309 55.30 40.05 -4.43
C VAL A 309 53.97 39.50 -3.94
N ALA A 310 53.35 40.15 -2.95
CA ALA A 310 52.05 39.74 -2.42
C ALA A 310 50.96 39.78 -3.51
N ASN A 311 50.90 40.86 -4.29
CA ASN A 311 49.95 41.02 -5.40
C ASN A 311 50.13 39.95 -6.49
N ALA A 312 51.38 39.69 -6.92
CA ALA A 312 51.66 38.67 -7.92
C ALA A 312 51.33 37.25 -7.41
N THR A 313 51.59 36.99 -6.12
CA THR A 313 51.23 35.70 -5.48
C THR A 313 49.72 35.52 -5.44
N GLN A 314 48.98 36.56 -5.04
CA GLN A 314 47.52 36.53 -5.01
C GLN A 314 46.94 36.30 -6.41
N LYS A 315 47.44 37.03 -7.43
CA LYS A 315 47.04 36.85 -8.83
C LYS A 315 47.25 35.39 -9.26
N LEU A 316 48.40 34.79 -8.96
CA LEU A 316 48.67 33.39 -9.30
C LEU A 316 47.72 32.40 -8.62
N GLN A 317 47.39 32.62 -7.34
CA GLN A 317 46.42 31.81 -6.59
C GLN A 317 45.02 31.89 -7.18
N THR A 318 44.58 33.07 -7.65
CA THR A 318 43.26 33.22 -8.29
C THR A 318 43.13 32.41 -9.58
N LEU A 319 44.25 32.22 -10.30
CA LEU A 319 44.33 31.36 -11.49
C LEU A 319 44.40 29.86 -11.13
N GLY A 320 44.46 29.51 -9.83
CA GLY A 320 44.62 28.13 -9.35
C GLY A 320 45.98 27.52 -9.61
N ALA A 321 46.99 28.34 -9.95
CA ALA A 321 48.35 27.89 -10.23
C ALA A 321 49.20 27.86 -8.95
N SER A 322 50.08 26.86 -8.83
CA SER A 322 51.06 26.79 -7.75
C SER A 322 52.24 27.74 -8.02
N THR A 323 52.85 28.23 -6.93
CA THR A 323 54.07 29.07 -6.97
C THR A 323 55.33 28.28 -7.32
N HIS A 324 55.29 26.94 -7.23
CA HIS A 324 56.45 26.05 -7.38
C HIS A 324 56.23 25.03 -8.51
N SER A 325 56.27 25.47 -9.76
CA SER A 325 56.25 24.58 -10.93
C SER A 325 57.48 24.81 -11.80
N GLY A 326 58.06 23.74 -12.34
CA GLY A 326 59.29 23.78 -13.14
C GLY A 326 59.14 24.46 -14.51
N ALA A 327 57.91 24.70 -14.98
CA ALA A 327 57.63 25.41 -16.23
C ALA A 327 56.65 26.56 -16.01
N LEU A 328 56.96 27.74 -16.56
CA LEU A 328 56.22 28.99 -16.31
C LEU A 328 54.74 28.88 -16.67
N GLY A 329 54.39 28.27 -17.80
CA GLY A 329 53.00 28.19 -18.29
C GLY A 329 52.15 27.04 -17.75
N ARG A 330 52.70 26.11 -16.96
CA ARG A 330 51.97 24.90 -16.55
C ARG A 330 50.95 25.15 -15.44
N LEU A 331 49.69 24.88 -15.74
CA LEU A 331 48.60 24.75 -14.77
C LEU A 331 48.25 23.28 -14.59
N GLU A 332 48.28 22.80 -13.35
CA GLU A 332 47.91 21.44 -13.02
C GLU A 332 46.48 21.41 -12.48
N LEU A 333 45.58 20.70 -13.17
CA LEU A 333 44.25 20.42 -12.65
C LEU A 333 44.35 19.25 -11.68
N ARG A 334 43.88 19.43 -10.45
CA ARG A 334 44.03 18.46 -9.36
C ARG A 334 42.67 18.06 -8.78
N ALA A 335 42.58 16.82 -8.31
CA ALA A 335 41.37 16.33 -7.64
C ALA A 335 41.15 17.06 -6.29
N PRO A 336 39.94 17.60 -6.01
CA PRO A 336 39.66 18.31 -4.76
C PRO A 336 39.44 17.37 -3.56
N PHE A 337 39.08 16.10 -3.82
CA PHE A 337 38.85 15.05 -2.84
C PHE A 337 39.14 13.67 -3.44
N ASP A 338 39.09 12.63 -2.61
CA ASP A 338 39.21 11.23 -3.04
C ASP A 338 37.93 10.78 -3.75
N GLY A 339 38.02 10.29 -4.98
CA GLY A 339 36.82 9.94 -5.76
C GLY A 339 37.13 9.20 -7.05
N MET A 340 36.11 9.06 -7.90
CA MET A 340 36.23 8.44 -9.21
C MET A 340 35.94 9.46 -10.31
N VAL A 341 36.68 9.39 -11.41
CA VAL A 341 36.39 10.16 -12.62
C VAL A 341 35.18 9.53 -13.32
N VAL A 342 34.04 10.19 -13.24
CA VAL A 342 32.77 9.71 -13.81
C VAL A 342 32.51 10.26 -15.21
N GLU A 343 33.15 11.38 -15.55
CA GLU A 343 33.15 11.93 -16.91
C GLU A 343 34.52 12.54 -17.25
N LYS A 344 34.88 12.50 -18.54
CA LYS A 344 36.10 13.09 -19.08
C LYS A 344 35.80 13.73 -20.43
N HIS A 345 35.86 15.06 -20.48
CA HIS A 345 35.62 15.88 -21.68
C HIS A 345 36.87 16.71 -22.02
N ILE A 346 38.02 16.03 -22.12
CA ILE A 346 39.30 16.66 -22.41
C ILE A 346 40.23 15.69 -23.14
N ALA A 347 40.91 16.20 -24.17
CA ALA A 347 41.88 15.47 -24.96
C ALA A 347 43.24 16.18 -25.01
N LEU A 348 44.31 15.41 -25.28
CA LEU A 348 45.65 15.93 -25.48
C LEU A 348 45.68 16.89 -26.70
N GLY A 349 46.27 18.07 -26.54
CA GLY A 349 46.37 19.09 -27.59
C GLY A 349 45.12 19.94 -27.80
N GLU A 350 44.04 19.68 -27.06
CA GLU A 350 42.81 20.46 -27.13
C GLU A 350 43.00 21.84 -26.49
N ALA A 351 42.32 22.86 -27.03
CA ALA A 351 42.25 24.19 -26.41
C ALA A 351 41.01 24.27 -25.51
N VAL A 352 41.20 24.63 -24.24
CA VAL A 352 40.14 24.72 -23.23
C VAL A 352 39.97 26.15 -22.72
N LYS A 353 38.76 26.46 -22.25
CA LYS A 353 38.36 27.78 -21.71
C LYS A 353 38.06 27.69 -20.21
N GLU A 354 37.91 28.86 -19.58
CA GLU A 354 37.74 29.06 -18.13
C GLU A 354 36.38 28.66 -17.53
N ASP A 355 35.55 27.95 -18.31
CA ASP A 355 34.22 27.44 -17.96
C ASP A 355 34.00 25.98 -18.43
N ALA A 356 34.96 25.41 -19.14
CA ALA A 356 34.84 24.07 -19.70
C ALA A 356 34.88 23.01 -18.59
N SER A 357 33.80 22.25 -18.42
CA SER A 357 33.78 21.08 -17.52
C SER A 357 34.59 19.94 -18.12
N VAL A 358 35.86 19.83 -17.73
CA VAL A 358 36.82 18.88 -18.32
C VAL A 358 36.80 17.51 -17.64
N PHE A 359 36.46 17.47 -16.35
CA PHE A 359 36.21 16.22 -15.62
C PHE A 359 35.03 16.39 -14.68
N THR A 360 34.28 15.31 -14.48
CA THR A 360 33.34 15.19 -13.36
C THR A 360 33.89 14.13 -12.41
N LEU A 361 34.06 14.49 -11.14
CA LEU A 361 34.59 13.62 -10.10
C LEU A 361 33.52 13.35 -9.05
N SER A 362 33.23 12.10 -8.73
CA SER A 362 32.21 11.75 -7.73
C SER A 362 32.79 10.79 -6.69
N ASP A 363 32.47 11.03 -5.42
CA ASP A 363 32.76 10.08 -4.35
C ASP A 363 31.64 9.04 -4.26
N LEU A 364 31.94 7.84 -4.77
CA LEU A 364 31.00 6.73 -4.88
C LEU A 364 30.82 5.94 -3.57
N SER A 365 31.41 6.38 -2.45
CA SER A 365 31.18 5.75 -1.13
C SER A 365 29.74 5.89 -0.65
N SER A 366 29.00 6.86 -1.20
CA SER A 366 27.55 7.01 -1.04
C SER A 366 26.91 7.32 -2.37
N VAL A 367 25.71 6.80 -2.59
CA VAL A 367 24.90 7.08 -3.79
C VAL A 367 23.49 7.47 -3.38
N TRP A 368 22.73 8.01 -4.32
CA TRP A 368 21.30 8.24 -4.13
C TRP A 368 20.50 7.16 -4.81
N ALA A 369 19.51 6.59 -4.13
CA ALA A 369 18.38 5.97 -4.80
C ALA A 369 17.31 7.05 -4.98
N GLU A 370 17.11 7.49 -6.21
CA GLU A 370 16.09 8.46 -6.57
C GLU A 370 14.84 7.71 -7.04
N LEU A 371 13.71 7.94 -6.37
CA LEU A 371 12.43 7.32 -6.68
C LEU A 371 11.42 8.36 -7.16
N SER A 372 10.50 7.92 -8.01
CA SER A 372 9.40 8.75 -8.52
C SER A 372 8.12 8.52 -7.72
N VAL A 373 7.66 9.53 -6.97
CA VAL A 373 6.48 9.45 -6.12
C VAL A 373 5.30 10.18 -6.79
N ALA A 374 4.19 9.48 -7.02
CA ALA A 374 2.99 10.08 -7.59
C ALA A 374 2.30 11.03 -6.60
N ALA A 375 1.60 12.05 -7.11
CA ALA A 375 0.94 13.06 -6.28
C ALA A 375 -0.02 12.48 -5.20
N ARG A 376 -0.70 11.36 -5.51
CA ARG A 376 -1.61 10.67 -4.58
C ARG A 376 -0.89 10.02 -3.38
N ASP A 377 0.39 9.69 -3.54
CA ASP A 377 1.19 8.94 -2.57
C ASP A 377 2.13 9.86 -1.75
N LEU A 378 2.27 11.14 -2.16
CA LEU A 378 3.12 12.14 -1.49
C LEU A 378 2.82 12.35 0.00
N GLN A 379 1.57 12.18 0.43
CA GLN A 379 1.24 12.31 1.85
C GLN A 379 1.85 11.19 2.72
N GLN A 380 2.18 10.05 2.10
CA GLN A 380 2.68 8.84 2.74
C GLN A 380 4.22 8.73 2.65
N VAL A 381 4.85 9.45 1.71
CA VAL A 381 6.31 9.50 1.57
C VAL A 381 6.84 10.81 2.14
N ARG A 382 7.44 10.75 3.33
CA ARG A 382 7.99 11.92 4.04
C ARG A 382 9.45 11.73 4.35
N VAL A 383 10.17 12.83 4.55
CA VAL A 383 11.55 12.80 5.05
C VAL A 383 11.58 12.09 6.41
N GLY A 384 12.53 11.18 6.57
CA GLY A 384 12.70 10.34 7.76
C GLY A 384 12.01 8.97 7.69
N GLU A 385 11.15 8.73 6.71
CA GLU A 385 10.51 7.41 6.55
C GLU A 385 11.55 6.33 6.22
N ARG A 386 11.33 5.13 6.78
CA ARG A 386 12.21 3.99 6.54
C ARG A 386 11.89 3.35 5.20
N VAL A 387 12.94 2.99 4.48
CA VAL A 387 12.81 2.35 3.17
C VAL A 387 13.70 1.12 3.06
N VAL A 388 13.27 0.19 2.21
CA VAL A 388 14.07 -0.94 1.74
C VAL A 388 14.28 -0.76 0.24
N VAL A 389 15.53 -0.65 -0.19
CA VAL A 389 15.90 -0.53 -1.60
C VAL A 389 16.37 -1.90 -2.10
N ARG A 390 15.79 -2.35 -3.20
CA ARG A 390 16.13 -3.62 -3.85
C ARG A 390 16.59 -3.35 -5.28
N ALA A 391 17.75 -3.88 -5.65
CA ALA A 391 18.19 -3.86 -7.04
C ALA A 391 17.38 -4.85 -7.88
N GLY A 392 16.92 -4.43 -9.06
CA GLY A 392 16.15 -5.34 -9.94
C GLY A 392 17.00 -6.47 -10.56
N ALA A 393 18.29 -6.21 -10.78
CA ALA A 393 19.21 -7.12 -11.48
C ALA A 393 20.13 -7.93 -10.55
N SER A 394 20.04 -7.73 -9.22
CA SER A 394 20.89 -8.41 -8.24
C SER A 394 20.16 -8.57 -6.92
N ASP A 395 20.53 -9.55 -6.10
CA ASP A 395 19.97 -9.74 -4.75
C ASP A 395 20.44 -8.68 -3.72
N ALA A 396 20.99 -7.56 -4.18
CA ALA A 396 21.41 -6.46 -3.33
C ALA A 396 20.19 -5.79 -2.69
N VAL A 397 20.21 -5.73 -1.36
CA VAL A 397 19.20 -5.07 -0.54
C VAL A 397 19.89 -4.10 0.40
N ALA A 398 19.39 -2.87 0.47
CA ALA A 398 19.86 -1.87 1.42
C ALA A 398 18.68 -1.26 2.18
N ASN A 399 18.89 -1.02 3.46
CA ASN A 399 17.98 -0.23 4.27
C ASN A 399 18.44 1.22 4.25
N GLY A 400 17.49 2.15 4.16
CA GLY A 400 17.76 3.58 4.13
C GLY A 400 16.64 4.37 4.77
N THR A 401 16.79 5.70 4.71
CA THR A 401 15.71 6.63 5.06
C THR A 401 15.54 7.65 3.95
N VAL A 402 14.30 8.12 3.76
CA VAL A 402 14.02 9.20 2.82
C VAL A 402 14.70 10.46 3.35
N SER A 403 15.65 10.97 2.58
CA SER A 403 16.44 12.16 2.92
C SER A 403 15.83 13.45 2.35
N TYR A 404 15.11 13.34 1.23
CA TYR A 404 14.54 14.47 0.51
C TYR A 404 13.30 14.04 -0.26
N VAL A 405 12.31 14.93 -0.32
CA VAL A 405 11.12 14.80 -1.17
C VAL A 405 10.94 16.14 -1.89
N GLY A 406 10.94 16.10 -3.21
CA GLY A 406 10.78 17.27 -4.05
C GLY A 406 9.40 17.90 -3.89
N SER A 407 9.36 19.23 -3.81
CA SER A 407 8.11 20.00 -3.80
C SER A 407 7.53 20.19 -5.21
N LEU A 408 8.37 20.07 -6.24
CA LEU A 408 7.99 20.22 -7.64
C LEU A 408 7.58 18.86 -8.21
N ILE A 409 6.36 18.82 -8.74
CA ILE A 409 5.84 17.69 -9.48
C ILE A 409 6.16 17.94 -10.96
N GLY A 410 6.82 16.98 -11.61
CA GLY A 410 7.12 17.09 -13.04
C GLY A 410 5.81 17.20 -13.84
N GLU A 411 5.70 18.21 -14.72
CA GLU A 411 4.46 18.46 -15.47
C GLU A 411 4.05 17.27 -16.34
N GLN A 412 5.04 16.59 -16.95
CA GLN A 412 4.81 15.42 -17.81
C GLN A 412 4.58 14.14 -17.00
N THR A 413 5.35 13.91 -15.94
CA THR A 413 5.33 12.64 -15.19
C THR A 413 4.28 12.62 -14.09
N ARG A 414 3.85 13.80 -13.62
CA ARG A 414 2.99 13.98 -12.43
C ARG A 414 3.57 13.31 -11.17
N THR A 415 4.89 13.20 -11.12
CA THR A 415 5.65 12.65 -9.99
C THR A 415 6.59 13.69 -9.39
N ALA A 416 6.83 13.56 -8.09
CA ALA A 416 7.90 14.27 -7.40
C ALA A 416 9.09 13.33 -7.16
N PRO A 417 10.33 13.79 -7.33
CA PRO A 417 11.51 13.00 -7.00
C PRO A 417 11.67 12.92 -5.48
N ALA A 418 11.89 11.72 -4.94
CA ALA A 418 12.34 11.54 -3.56
C ALA A 418 13.69 10.81 -3.56
N ARG A 419 14.53 11.09 -2.57
CA ARG A 419 15.91 10.57 -2.52
C ARG A 419 16.19 9.85 -1.23
N VAL A 420 16.88 8.73 -1.35
CA VAL A 420 17.36 7.91 -0.24
C VAL A 420 18.89 7.85 -0.37
N VAL A 421 19.60 8.27 0.67
CA VAL A 421 21.06 8.16 0.70
C VAL A 421 21.42 6.73 1.08
N LEU A 422 22.19 6.06 0.23
CA LEU A 422 22.65 4.69 0.44
C LEU A 422 24.17 4.66 0.63
N PRO A 423 24.67 4.01 1.69
CA PRO A 423 26.08 3.69 1.77
C PRO A 423 26.41 2.65 0.69
N ASN A 424 27.57 2.80 0.06
CA ASN A 424 28.01 1.94 -1.03
C ASN A 424 29.40 1.31 -0.77
N PRO A 425 29.59 0.66 0.39
CA PRO A 425 30.81 -0.10 0.61
C PRO A 425 30.86 -1.20 -0.46
N GLN A 426 32.02 -1.42 -1.09
CA GLN A 426 32.21 -2.35 -2.22
C GLN A 426 31.64 -1.93 -3.59
N GLY A 427 30.95 -0.78 -3.73
CA GLY A 427 30.53 -0.29 -5.04
C GLY A 427 29.43 -1.12 -5.72
N ALA A 428 28.60 -1.83 -4.94
CA ALA A 428 27.51 -2.65 -5.45
C ALA A 428 26.39 -1.80 -6.09
N TRP A 429 26.12 -0.62 -5.52
CA TRP A 429 25.15 0.32 -6.05
C TRP A 429 25.80 1.18 -7.13
N ARG A 430 25.62 0.77 -8.39
CA ARG A 430 26.16 1.48 -9.55
C ARG A 430 25.16 2.52 -10.06
N PRO A 431 25.56 3.78 -10.24
CA PRO A 431 24.73 4.78 -10.90
C PRO A 431 24.22 4.30 -12.27
N GLY A 432 22.95 4.56 -12.57
CA GLY A 432 22.21 4.03 -13.73
C GLY A 432 21.43 2.74 -13.44
N LEU A 433 21.62 2.10 -12.27
CA LEU A 433 20.91 0.87 -11.93
C LEU A 433 19.46 1.15 -11.53
N PHE A 434 18.50 0.43 -12.12
CA PHE A 434 17.10 0.47 -11.70
C PHE A 434 16.89 -0.29 -10.38
N VAL A 435 16.11 0.31 -9.49
CA VAL A 435 15.79 -0.23 -8.17
C VAL A 435 14.30 -0.11 -7.86
N THR A 436 13.81 -0.97 -6.99
CA THR A 436 12.51 -0.84 -6.36
C THR A 436 12.71 -0.36 -4.93
N VAL A 437 12.07 0.74 -4.57
CA VAL A 437 12.11 1.29 -3.21
C VAL A 437 10.80 1.01 -2.51
N GLU A 438 10.85 0.21 -1.45
CA GLU A 438 9.72 -0.09 -0.58
C GLU A 438 9.73 0.91 0.58
N VAL A 439 8.81 1.88 0.56
CA VAL A 439 8.59 2.80 1.67
C VAL A 439 7.66 2.13 2.67
N LEU A 440 8.14 1.91 3.88
CA LEU A 440 7.37 1.29 4.95
C LEU A 440 6.37 2.31 5.48
N ALA A 441 5.09 2.17 5.12
CA ALA A 441 4.05 3.04 5.67
C ALA A 441 3.79 2.69 7.14
N ALA A 442 3.22 3.65 7.87
CA ALA A 442 2.91 3.50 9.29
C ALA A 442 2.13 2.21 9.59
N GLU A 443 2.58 1.48 10.62
CA GLU A 443 1.91 0.30 11.13
C GLU A 443 0.53 0.66 11.67
N LYS A 444 -0.51 -0.07 11.26
CA LYS A 444 -1.84 0.11 11.85
C LYS A 444 -2.40 -1.23 12.30
N ALA A 445 -2.81 -1.27 13.56
CA ALA A 445 -3.59 -2.37 14.09
C ALA A 445 -4.98 -2.37 13.44
N SER A 446 -5.33 -3.48 12.79
CA SER A 446 -6.70 -3.75 12.37
C SER A 446 -7.29 -4.85 13.24
N ALA A 447 -8.54 -4.67 13.67
CA ALA A 447 -9.27 -5.64 14.48
C ALA A 447 -9.71 -6.87 13.67
N VAL A 448 -9.92 -6.70 12.36
CA VAL A 448 -10.46 -7.73 11.46
C VAL A 448 -9.55 -7.80 10.23
N THR A 449 -8.84 -8.90 10.08
CA THR A 449 -8.01 -9.17 8.90
C THR A 449 -8.24 -10.58 8.40
N VAL A 450 -8.07 -10.78 7.10
CA VAL A 450 -8.11 -12.11 6.45
C VAL A 450 -6.86 -12.32 5.61
N ALA A 451 -6.47 -13.57 5.37
CA ALA A 451 -5.44 -13.89 4.40
C ALA A 451 -5.81 -13.33 3.01
N ALA A 452 -4.83 -12.80 2.28
CA ALA A 452 -5.08 -12.25 0.94
C ALA A 452 -5.70 -13.29 -0.02
N ALA A 453 -5.37 -14.57 0.16
CA ALA A 453 -5.94 -15.68 -0.61
C ALA A 453 -7.44 -15.92 -0.34
N ALA A 454 -8.00 -15.41 0.75
CA ALA A 454 -9.42 -15.54 1.09
C ALA A 454 -10.32 -14.57 0.31
N LEU A 455 -9.74 -13.51 -0.26
CA LEU A 455 -10.48 -12.50 -0.98
C LEU A 455 -10.72 -12.96 -2.42
N GLN A 456 -11.99 -12.97 -2.82
CA GLN A 456 -12.43 -13.25 -4.18
C GLN A 456 -13.21 -12.05 -4.72
N THR A 457 -13.44 -12.04 -6.03
CA THR A 457 -14.27 -11.02 -6.68
C THR A 457 -15.49 -11.71 -7.27
N LEU A 458 -16.69 -11.28 -6.89
CA LEU A 458 -17.96 -11.75 -7.42
C LEU A 458 -18.78 -10.51 -7.81
N ASP A 459 -19.27 -10.46 -9.05
CA ASP A 459 -20.02 -9.32 -9.60
C ASP A 459 -19.35 -7.96 -9.36
N ASP A 460 -18.05 -7.88 -9.66
CA ASP A 460 -17.16 -6.74 -9.44
C ASP A 460 -17.02 -6.26 -7.97
N GLN A 461 -17.53 -7.02 -7.01
CA GLN A 461 -17.39 -6.74 -5.59
C GLN A 461 -16.44 -7.72 -4.87
N PRO A 462 -15.64 -7.22 -3.91
CA PRO A 462 -14.83 -8.09 -3.07
C PRO A 462 -15.71 -8.90 -2.11
N VAL A 463 -15.57 -10.23 -2.16
CA VAL A 463 -16.28 -11.18 -1.31
C VAL A 463 -15.31 -12.13 -0.61
N VAL A 464 -15.69 -12.60 0.57
CA VAL A 464 -15.06 -13.75 1.24
C VAL A 464 -16.08 -14.86 1.41
N PHE A 465 -15.65 -16.11 1.37
CA PHE A 465 -16.55 -17.25 1.55
C PHE A 465 -16.57 -17.68 3.02
N LEU A 466 -17.62 -17.30 3.74
CA LEU A 466 -17.80 -17.62 5.15
C LEU A 466 -18.17 -19.10 5.32
N LYS A 467 -17.43 -19.82 6.17
CA LYS A 467 -17.71 -21.23 6.49
C LYS A 467 -18.98 -21.31 7.34
N VAL A 468 -19.92 -22.14 6.89
CA VAL A 468 -21.17 -22.46 7.60
C VAL A 468 -21.32 -23.99 7.70
N PRO A 469 -22.26 -24.49 8.52
CA PRO A 469 -22.62 -25.90 8.49
C PRO A 469 -23.06 -26.34 7.09
N GLY A 470 -22.41 -27.38 6.56
CA GLY A 470 -22.71 -27.95 5.23
C GLY A 470 -22.21 -27.15 4.02
N GLY A 471 -21.36 -26.12 4.20
CA GLY A 471 -20.77 -25.43 3.03
C GLY A 471 -20.19 -24.05 3.31
N PHE A 472 -20.30 -23.17 2.30
CA PHE A 472 -19.82 -21.78 2.35
C PHE A 472 -20.88 -20.79 1.86
N VAL A 473 -20.78 -19.56 2.35
CA VAL A 473 -21.66 -18.45 1.97
C VAL A 473 -20.82 -17.28 1.45
N PRO A 474 -21.12 -16.73 0.27
CA PRO A 474 -20.49 -15.49 -0.19
C PRO A 474 -20.87 -14.34 0.76
N GLN A 475 -19.87 -13.67 1.32
CA GLN A 475 -20.05 -12.51 2.19
C GLN A 475 -19.36 -11.31 1.53
N PRO A 476 -20.10 -10.32 1.04
CA PRO A 476 -19.54 -9.05 0.58
C PRO A 476 -18.80 -8.35 1.72
N VAL A 477 -17.61 -7.83 1.41
CA VAL A 477 -16.75 -7.15 2.38
C VAL A 477 -16.22 -5.84 1.82
N GLN A 478 -16.00 -4.86 2.69
CA GLN A 478 -15.26 -3.65 2.34
C GLN A 478 -13.81 -3.82 2.79
N THR A 479 -12.87 -3.80 1.85
CA THR A 479 -11.45 -3.98 2.14
C THR A 479 -10.74 -2.66 2.45
N GLY A 480 -9.63 -2.76 3.19
CA GLY A 480 -8.77 -1.65 3.58
C GLY A 480 -7.31 -1.88 3.18
N ARG A 481 -6.38 -1.65 4.10
CA ARG A 481 -4.94 -1.84 3.87
C ARG A 481 -4.60 -3.31 3.61
N SER A 482 -3.51 -3.54 2.90
CA SER A 482 -2.93 -4.87 2.68
C SER A 482 -1.41 -4.80 2.77
N ASP A 483 -0.80 -5.84 3.32
CA ASP A 483 0.64 -6.06 3.32
C ASP A 483 1.05 -7.17 2.32
N GLY A 484 0.13 -7.55 1.42
CA GLY A 484 0.28 -8.65 0.46
C GLY A 484 0.07 -10.05 1.05
N LYS A 485 0.08 -10.20 2.37
CA LYS A 485 -0.21 -11.47 3.06
C LYS A 485 -1.59 -11.46 3.71
N ARG A 486 -1.94 -10.36 4.37
CA ARG A 486 -3.24 -10.13 5.01
C ARG A 486 -3.85 -8.82 4.53
N VAL A 487 -5.18 -8.81 4.49
CA VAL A 487 -6.01 -7.67 4.07
C VAL A 487 -6.90 -7.26 5.24
N GLU A 488 -6.95 -5.96 5.52
CA GLU A 488 -7.87 -5.34 6.49
C GLU A 488 -9.30 -5.40 5.92
N ILE A 489 -10.24 -5.86 6.74
CA ILE A 489 -11.66 -5.79 6.44
C ILE A 489 -12.27 -4.68 7.29
N VAL A 490 -12.75 -3.63 6.63
CA VAL A 490 -13.33 -2.44 7.26
C VAL A 490 -14.79 -2.70 7.64
N ARG A 491 -15.53 -3.46 6.82
CA ARG A 491 -16.94 -3.84 7.03
C ARG A 491 -17.26 -5.20 6.39
N GLY A 492 -18.30 -5.85 6.89
CA GLY A 492 -18.88 -7.08 6.30
C GLY A 492 -18.41 -8.38 6.95
N LEU A 493 -17.47 -8.34 7.89
CA LEU A 493 -16.98 -9.52 8.59
C LEU A 493 -16.73 -9.23 10.07
N LYS A 494 -17.17 -10.13 10.96
CA LYS A 494 -16.93 -10.04 12.41
C LYS A 494 -15.58 -10.68 12.80
N PRO A 495 -14.93 -10.21 13.87
CA PRO A 495 -13.77 -10.90 14.43
C PRO A 495 -14.09 -12.37 14.77
N GLY A 496 -13.18 -13.28 14.49
CA GLY A 496 -13.33 -14.72 14.75
C GLY A 496 -14.09 -15.50 13.67
N ALA A 497 -14.60 -14.85 12.63
CA ALA A 497 -15.26 -15.52 11.51
C ALA A 497 -14.30 -16.43 10.73
N SER A 498 -14.73 -17.66 10.40
CA SER A 498 -13.94 -18.62 9.62
C SER A 498 -14.28 -18.50 8.14
N VAL A 499 -13.30 -18.22 7.29
CA VAL A 499 -13.47 -18.01 5.85
C VAL A 499 -12.60 -18.95 5.04
N ALA A 500 -13.02 -19.31 3.82
CA ALA A 500 -12.17 -20.04 2.89
C ALA A 500 -10.99 -19.15 2.46
N ALA A 501 -9.77 -19.67 2.58
CA ALA A 501 -8.53 -19.00 2.24
C ALA A 501 -7.91 -19.61 0.97
N ALA A 502 -6.87 -20.44 1.09
CA ALA A 502 -6.34 -21.14 -0.07
C ALA A 502 -7.45 -22.04 -0.66
N GLY A 503 -7.57 -22.07 -1.99
CA GLY A 503 -8.64 -22.82 -2.66
C GLY A 503 -10.01 -22.13 -2.69
N SER A 504 -10.16 -20.91 -2.17
CA SER A 504 -11.43 -20.15 -2.20
C SER A 504 -12.03 -19.96 -3.61
N PHE A 505 -11.20 -19.99 -4.66
CA PHE A 505 -11.65 -20.00 -6.06
C PHE A 505 -12.50 -21.22 -6.44
N VAL A 506 -12.25 -22.39 -5.82
CA VAL A 506 -13.06 -23.59 -6.06
C VAL A 506 -14.48 -23.37 -5.56
N VAL A 507 -14.63 -22.73 -4.39
CA VAL A 507 -15.94 -22.36 -3.83
C VAL A 507 -16.68 -21.41 -4.76
N LYS A 508 -15.98 -20.41 -5.30
CA LYS A 508 -16.53 -19.49 -6.31
C LYS A 508 -17.01 -20.23 -7.57
N SER A 509 -16.23 -21.20 -8.04
CA SER A 509 -16.55 -21.96 -9.25
C SER A 509 -17.82 -22.81 -9.07
N GLU A 510 -17.99 -23.44 -7.90
CA GLU A 510 -19.21 -24.18 -7.56
C GLU A 510 -20.44 -23.26 -7.42
N GLN A 511 -20.26 -22.05 -6.88
CA GLN A 511 -21.34 -21.04 -6.84
C GLN A 511 -21.82 -20.64 -8.24
N GLY A 512 -20.87 -20.47 -9.18
CA GLY A 512 -21.18 -20.14 -10.58
C GLY A 512 -21.95 -21.25 -11.30
N LYS A 513 -21.73 -22.52 -10.95
CA LYS A 513 -22.50 -23.65 -11.50
C LYS A 513 -23.93 -23.68 -10.96
N SER A 514 -24.10 -23.47 -9.65
CA SER A 514 -25.41 -23.51 -9.00
C SER A 514 -26.35 -22.40 -9.46
N SER A 515 -25.82 -21.21 -9.78
CA SER A 515 -26.62 -20.09 -10.30
C SER A 515 -27.07 -20.30 -11.76
N ALA A 516 -26.23 -20.93 -12.59
CA ALA A 516 -26.58 -21.24 -13.99
C ALA A 516 -27.75 -22.23 -14.11
N THR A 517 -27.94 -23.13 -13.15
CA THR A 517 -29.04 -24.12 -13.14
C THR A 517 -30.42 -23.54 -12.76
N HIS A 518 -30.49 -22.31 -12.23
CA HIS A 518 -31.76 -21.66 -11.86
C HIS A 518 -32.29 -20.67 -12.90
N THR A 519 -31.61 -20.49 -14.04
CA THR A 519 -31.99 -19.53 -15.10
C THR A 519 -32.79 -20.17 -16.27
N HIS A 520 -33.59 -21.20 -16.01
CA HIS A 520 -34.41 -21.87 -17.04
C HIS A 520 -35.91 -21.76 -16.80
#